data_AF-A0A967KSF9-F1
#
_entry.id   AF-A0A967KSF9-F1
#
_cell.length_a   1.000
_cell.length_b   1.000
_cell.length_c   1.000
_cell.angle_alpha   90.00
_cell.angle_beta   90.00
_cell.angle_gamma   90.00
#
_symmetry.space_group_name_H-M   'P 1'
#
loop_
_entity.id
_entity.type
_entity.pdbx_description
1 polymer ?
#
loop_
_entity_poly.entity_id
_entity_poly.type
_entity_poly.pdbx_seq_one_letter_code
_entity_poly.pdbx_strand_id
1 'polypeptide(L)'
;MKKSIFILLLTSALYAGAADIGNDQPLRLKDGSYLFISEDDTMRMVDKDGRPLQMKDGVEMELEDGTLIMMKNKKIWRHDHRKHKSLN
;
A
#
# COMPACT_ATOMS: atom_id res chain seq x y z
N MET A 1 47.39 -0.95 -25.29
CA MET A 1 46.50 -2.11 -25.03
C MET A 1 45.40 -1.65 -24.08
N LYS A 2 44.15 -1.71 -24.56
CA LYS A 2 42.92 -1.35 -23.84
C LYS A 2 42.77 -2.23 -22.61
N LYS A 3 42.38 -1.68 -21.44
CA LYS A 3 41.24 -2.11 -20.59
C LYS A 3 40.93 -1.00 -19.58
N SER A 4 39.94 -0.17 -19.89
CA SER A 4 39.32 0.76 -18.93
C SER A 4 38.44 -0.03 -17.97
N ILE A 5 38.67 0.12 -16.67
CA ILE A 5 37.80 -0.42 -15.62
C ILE A 5 36.76 0.65 -15.29
N PHE A 6 35.55 0.47 -15.78
CA PHE A 6 34.37 1.20 -15.33
C PHE A 6 33.62 0.29 -14.36
N ILE A 7 33.68 0.60 -13.07
CA ILE A 7 32.78 0.02 -12.07
C ILE A 7 31.93 1.17 -11.54
N LEU A 8 30.76 1.32 -12.14
CA LEU A 8 29.72 2.22 -11.65
C LEU A 8 28.78 1.39 -10.77
N LEU A 9 29.07 1.32 -9.47
CA LEU A 9 28.17 0.70 -8.50
C LEU A 9 27.18 1.77 -8.01
N LEU A 10 26.07 1.94 -8.74
CA LEU A 10 24.97 2.82 -8.34
C LEU A 10 23.98 2.02 -7.48
N THR A 11 24.30 1.82 -6.20
CA THR A 11 23.34 1.26 -5.23
C THR A 11 22.46 2.37 -4.67
N SER A 12 21.40 2.70 -5.40
CA SER A 12 20.28 3.48 -4.86
C SER A 12 19.26 2.55 -4.24
N ALA A 13 19.49 2.13 -2.99
CA ALA A 13 18.43 1.58 -2.15
C ALA A 13 17.76 2.74 -1.41
N LEU A 14 16.80 3.38 -2.07
CA LEU A 14 15.81 4.23 -1.41
C LEU A 14 14.91 3.30 -0.58
N TYR A 15 15.27 3.04 0.67
CA TYR A 15 14.29 2.58 1.67
C TYR A 15 13.60 3.82 2.23
N ALA A 16 12.57 4.27 1.50
CA ALA A 16 11.64 5.27 1.99
C ALA A 16 10.31 4.57 2.33
N GLY A 17 9.75 4.91 3.48
CA GLY A 17 8.34 4.63 3.79
C GLY A 17 8.09 3.56 4.85
N ALA A 18 8.64 3.72 6.05
CA ALA A 18 7.75 3.59 7.21
C ALA A 18 6.92 4.88 7.22
N ALA A 19 5.89 4.92 6.36
CA ALA A 19 4.92 6.00 6.39
C ALA A 19 4.18 5.87 7.71
N ASP A 20 4.61 6.69 8.66
CA ASP A 20 3.82 7.09 9.81
C ASP A 20 2.45 7.51 9.27
N ILE A 21 1.43 6.69 9.51
CA ILE A 21 0.05 6.94 9.09
C ILE A 21 -0.51 7.96 10.07
N GLY A 22 -0.01 9.18 9.96
CA GLY A 22 -0.59 10.37 10.55
C GLY A 22 -1.39 11.10 9.48
N ASN A 23 -2.71 10.92 9.54
CA ASN A 23 -3.77 11.78 8.97
C ASN A 23 -3.85 12.02 7.44
N ASP A 24 -5.06 11.85 6.93
CA ASP A 24 -5.65 12.36 5.67
C ASP A 24 -5.17 11.85 4.30
N GLN A 25 -4.11 11.06 4.18
CA GLN A 25 -3.70 10.53 2.86
C GLN A 25 -4.58 9.34 2.43
N PRO A 26 -5.12 9.32 1.19
CA PRO A 26 -5.87 8.18 0.68
C PRO A 26 -4.98 6.95 0.57
N LEU A 27 -5.50 5.81 1.04
CA LEU A 27 -4.89 4.51 0.89
C LEU A 27 -5.10 4.02 -0.55
N ARG A 28 -4.00 3.82 -1.27
CA ARG A 28 -4.05 3.38 -2.67
C ARG A 28 -4.03 1.86 -2.78
N LEU A 29 -4.99 1.33 -3.53
CA LEU A 29 -5.17 -0.10 -3.75
C LEU A 29 -4.51 -0.53 -5.07
N LYS A 30 -4.12 -1.82 -5.15
CA LYS A 30 -3.48 -2.39 -6.35
C LYS A 30 -4.32 -2.34 -7.61
N ASP A 31 -5.64 -2.33 -7.49
CA ASP A 31 -6.56 -2.19 -8.61
C ASP A 31 -6.66 -0.74 -9.13
N GLY A 32 -5.94 0.19 -8.50
CA GLY A 32 -5.93 1.62 -8.83
C GLY A 32 -7.05 2.42 -8.17
N SER A 33 -7.88 1.79 -7.33
CA SER A 33 -8.87 2.47 -6.51
C SER A 33 -8.24 3.10 -5.26
N TYR A 34 -9.02 3.94 -4.58
CA TYR A 34 -8.59 4.68 -3.40
C TYR A 34 -9.57 4.48 -2.24
N LEU A 35 -9.03 4.27 -1.04
CA LEU A 35 -9.77 4.21 0.21
C LEU A 35 -9.43 5.43 1.07
N PHE A 36 -10.46 6.18 1.44
CA PHE A 36 -10.40 7.32 2.35
C PHE A 36 -10.97 6.88 3.70
N ILE A 37 -10.24 7.16 4.78
CA ILE A 37 -10.67 6.95 6.15
C ILE A 37 -10.75 8.32 6.80
N SER A 38 -11.93 8.68 7.28
CA SER A 38 -12.18 9.94 7.97
C SER A 38 -11.86 9.83 9.46
N GLU A 39 -11.69 10.97 10.15
CA GLU A 39 -11.42 11.02 11.59
C GLU A 39 -12.52 10.37 12.45
N ASP A 40 -13.75 10.27 11.91
CA ASP A 40 -14.91 9.63 12.55
C ASP A 40 -15.00 8.12 12.28
N ASP A 41 -13.91 7.50 11.79
CA ASP A 41 -13.83 6.11 11.35
C ASP A 41 -14.77 5.74 10.18
N THR A 42 -15.39 6.72 9.52
CA THR A 42 -16.13 6.47 8.30
C THR A 42 -15.20 6.24 7.13
N MET A 43 -15.68 5.47 6.15
CA MET A 43 -14.87 5.00 5.03
C MET A 43 -15.57 5.30 3.72
N ARG A 44 -14.78 5.76 2.75
CA ARG A 44 -15.22 5.96 1.38
C ARG A 44 -14.21 5.33 0.42
N MET A 45 -14.70 4.45 -0.45
CA MET A 45 -13.91 3.92 -1.55
C MET A 45 -14.33 4.58 -2.85
N VAL A 46 -13.35 4.90 -3.71
CA VAL A 46 -13.61 5.42 -5.06
C VAL A 46 -12.72 4.72 -6.08
N ASP A 47 -13.18 4.60 -7.32
CA ASP A 47 -12.37 4.11 -8.43
C ASP A 47 -11.29 5.12 -8.85
N LYS A 48 -10.46 4.73 -9.82
CA LYS A 48 -9.42 5.58 -10.43
C LYS A 48 -9.93 6.90 -11.02
N ASP A 49 -11.23 6.96 -11.37
CA ASP A 49 -11.89 8.13 -11.94
C ASP A 49 -12.61 8.96 -10.85
N GLY A 50 -12.47 8.58 -9.57
CA GLY A 50 -13.07 9.24 -8.42
C GLY A 50 -14.55 8.88 -8.17
N ARG A 51 -15.08 7.88 -8.86
CA ARG A 51 -16.49 7.45 -8.71
C ARG A 51 -16.63 6.58 -7.46
N PRO A 52 -17.70 6.75 -6.66
CA PRO A 52 -17.88 5.97 -5.44
C PRO A 52 -18.03 4.48 -5.75
N LEU A 53 -17.29 3.67 -4.99
CA LEU A 53 -17.36 2.21 -5.00
C LEU A 53 -17.94 1.73 -3.67
N GLN A 54 -18.76 0.68 -3.74
CA GLN A 54 -19.25 0.02 -2.54
C GLN A 54 -18.19 -0.97 -2.03
N MET A 55 -17.75 -0.77 -0.79
CA MET A 55 -16.87 -1.70 -0.10
C MET A 55 -17.64 -2.99 0.20
N LYS A 56 -17.09 -4.14 -0.22
CA LYS A 56 -17.68 -5.45 0.04
C LYS A 56 -17.21 -5.96 1.40
N ASP A 57 -18.16 -6.35 2.25
CA ASP A 57 -17.87 -6.98 3.54
C ASP A 57 -17.23 -8.37 3.32
N GLY A 58 -16.19 -8.67 4.10
CA GLY A 58 -15.45 -9.94 4.04
C GLY A 58 -14.53 -10.10 2.84
N VAL A 59 -14.35 -9.07 2.00
CA VAL A 59 -13.46 -9.12 0.84
C VAL A 59 -12.13 -8.43 1.18
N GLU A 60 -11.03 -9.12 0.91
CA GLU A 60 -9.69 -8.56 1.02
C GLU A 60 -9.41 -7.60 -0.14
N MET A 61 -8.84 -6.45 0.19
CA MET A 61 -8.34 -5.45 -0.75
C MET A 61 -6.86 -5.26 -0.45
N GLU A 62 -6.02 -5.31 -1.49
CA GLU A 62 -4.57 -5.22 -1.35
C GLU A 62 -4.09 -3.81 -1.67
N LEU A 63 -3.36 -3.21 -0.75
CA LEU A 63 -2.66 -1.94 -0.93
C LEU A 63 -1.43 -2.12 -1.83
N GLU A 64 -0.92 -1.02 -2.38
CA GLU A 64 0.26 -1.06 -3.27
C GLU A 64 1.52 -1.61 -2.60
N ASP A 65 1.63 -1.47 -1.27
CA ASP A 65 2.73 -2.00 -0.46
C ASP A 65 2.60 -3.50 -0.15
N GLY A 66 1.50 -4.15 -0.57
CA GLY A 66 1.20 -5.55 -0.28
C GLY A 66 0.47 -5.79 1.04
N THR A 67 0.08 -4.73 1.75
CA THR A 67 -0.76 -4.82 2.94
C THR A 67 -2.18 -5.20 2.55
N LEU A 68 -2.75 -6.20 3.24
CA LEU A 68 -4.14 -6.61 3.03
C LEU A 68 -5.04 -5.87 4.02
N ILE A 69 -6.11 -5.28 3.51
CA ILE A 69 -7.19 -4.67 4.29
C ILE A 69 -8.51 -5.38 3.99
N MET A 70 -9.37 -5.51 4.98
CA MET A 70 -10.69 -6.11 4.82
C MET A 70 -11.70 -5.30 5.61
N MET A 71 -12.86 -5.03 5.02
CA MET A 71 -13.99 -4.50 5.77
C MET A 71 -14.79 -5.66 6.34
N LYS A 72 -15.03 -5.66 7.66
CA LYS A 72 -15.85 -6.67 8.33
C LYS A 72 -16.64 -6.02 9.46
N ASN A 73 -17.95 -6.20 9.46
CA ASN A 73 -18.85 -5.61 10.46
C ASN A 73 -18.68 -4.09 10.60
N LYS A 74 -18.50 -3.38 9.47
CA LYS A 74 -18.23 -1.93 9.41
C LYS A 74 -16.91 -1.48 10.07
N LYS A 75 -15.95 -2.40 10.27
CA LYS A 75 -14.60 -2.08 10.77
C LYS A 75 -13.54 -2.56 9.78
N ILE A 76 -12.39 -1.88 9.75
CA ILE A 76 -11.23 -2.32 8.97
C ILE A 76 -10.42 -3.32 9.77
N TRP A 77 -10.05 -4.40 9.11
CA TRP A 77 -9.07 -5.36 9.56
C TRP A 77 -7.85 -5.23 8.64
N ARG A 78 -6.69 -4.93 9.22
CA ARG A 78 -5.42 -4.84 8.48
C ARG A 78 -4.53 -6.01 8.83
N HIS A 79 -4.01 -6.67 7.81
CA HIS A 79 -3.04 -7.74 7.95
C HIS A 79 -1.80 -7.40 7.13
N ASP A 80 -0.73 -7.04 7.82
CA ASP A 80 0.55 -6.77 7.18
C ASP A 80 1.17 -8.12 6.81
N HIS A 81 1.20 -8.44 5.52
CA HIS A 81 1.85 -9.65 5.04
C HIS A 81 3.38 -9.43 5.03
N ARG A 82 4.00 -9.37 6.22
CA ARG A 82 5.46 -9.35 6.32
C ARG A 82 5.99 -10.66 5.78
N LYS A 83 6.44 -10.67 4.52
CA LYS A 83 7.29 -11.75 4.02
C LYS A 83 8.52 -11.83 4.92
N HIS A 84 8.57 -12.86 5.76
CA HIS A 84 9.78 -13.22 6.48
C HIS A 84 10.85 -13.47 5.42
N LYS A 85 11.72 -12.48 5.20
CA LYS A 85 12.88 -12.65 4.33
C LYS A 85 13.79 -13.64 5.04
N SER A 86 13.68 -14.92 4.68
CA SER A 86 14.63 -15.95 5.09
C SER A 86 16.02 -15.47 4.69
N LEU A 87 16.84 -15.14 5.69
CA LEU A 87 18.26 -14.94 5.52
C LEU A 87 18.85 -16.33 5.28
N ASN A 88 19.09 -16.67 4.01
CA ASN A 88 20.00 -17.74 3.62
C ASN A 88 21.33 -17.10 3.19
#